data_AF-A0ABD3EZS2-F1
#
_entry.id   AF-A0ABD3EZS2-F1
#
_cell.length_a   1.000
_cell.length_b   1.000
_cell.length_c   1.000
_cell.angle_alpha   90.00
_cell.angle_beta   90.00
_cell.angle_gamma   90.00
#
_symmetry.space_group_name_H-M   'P 1'
#
loop_
_entity.id
_entity.type
_entity.pdbx_description
1 polymer ?
#
loop_
_entity_poly.entity_id
_entity_poly.type
_entity_poly.pdbx_seq_one_letter_code
_entity_poly.pdbx_strand_id
1 'polypeptide(L)'
;MGKGRFIVNPFPEMQISPDDRMQLQDLANGIIMSNLDNYNTYVSSGKRKVDSRRWKQIKDKEKLTVYAERPESVHTAGNEPSGSGLPMILCVGSIEGKLEDLMYGVMSEDLETMRVKASYVDDVSGAAVLDPIVIPTLEDPFQTLIVKWMELDIPFASTNLVKNRDYVYLEGTGFVTSQAGERLGYHLLHSVNFPQTHELPNRIRGNVSIIGFWRQAGPNTLEMYATGIFDPCGDMIRMLVVPGMASAFLSSVKYPYCGQMRKLSFMLDKAYADSKAHGAPNKKKFLRHLFGSDRSATGRFLQEQQHLQDVLRPRLSCLQNHAETELRGPGFASVET
;
A
#
# COMPACT_ATOMS: atom_id res chain seq x y z
N MET A 1 1.53 -9.80 22.54
CA MET A 1 0.97 -8.53 23.08
C MET A 1 0.80 -7.56 21.91
N GLY A 2 -0.39 -7.50 21.29
CA GLY A 2 -0.68 -6.56 20.21
C GLY A 2 -1.39 -5.33 20.76
N LYS A 3 -0.63 -4.32 21.24
CA LYS A 3 -1.17 -3.01 21.61
C LYS A 3 -1.03 -2.06 20.41
N GLY A 4 -2.14 -1.46 19.98
CA GLY A 4 -2.28 -0.31 19.06
C GLY A 4 -1.15 -0.04 18.05
N ARG A 5 -1.09 -0.79 16.95
CA ARG A 5 -0.13 -0.60 15.84
C ARG A 5 -0.41 0.59 14.92
N PHE A 6 -1.38 1.45 15.24
CA PHE A 6 -1.74 2.58 14.39
C PHE A 6 -1.86 3.84 15.23
N ILE A 7 -0.91 4.74 15.02
CA ILE A 7 -0.83 6.04 15.68
C ILE A 7 -1.94 6.94 15.11
N VAL A 8 -2.49 7.81 15.96
CA VAL A 8 -3.18 9.03 15.52
C VAL A 8 -2.19 9.83 14.64
N ASN A 9 -2.67 10.51 13.59
CA ASN A 9 -1.84 11.34 12.73
C ASN A 9 -0.81 12.15 13.59
N PRO A 10 0.52 11.95 13.41
CA PRO A 10 1.52 12.56 14.27
C PRO A 10 1.79 14.04 13.94
N PHE A 11 1.15 14.56 12.90
CA PHE A 11 1.31 15.93 12.42
C PHE A 11 0.03 16.74 12.65
N PRO A 12 0.14 18.08 12.71
CA PRO A 12 -1.04 18.94 12.58
C PRO A 12 -1.75 18.68 11.24
N GLU A 13 -3.00 19.14 11.16
CA GLU A 13 -3.76 19.10 9.91
C GLU A 13 -2.98 19.81 8.79
N MET A 14 -2.93 19.16 7.64
CA MET A 14 -2.21 19.68 6.48
C MET A 14 -3.04 20.78 5.82
N GLN A 15 -2.39 21.88 5.47
CA GLN A 15 -2.99 22.93 4.65
C GLN A 15 -2.13 23.09 3.40
N ILE A 16 -2.48 22.35 2.36
CA ILE A 16 -1.80 22.38 1.07
C ILE A 16 -2.55 23.32 0.14
N SER A 17 -1.88 24.36 -0.33
CA SER A 17 -2.48 25.38 -1.21
C SER A 17 -2.88 24.78 -2.57
N PRO A 18 -3.82 25.41 -3.31
CA PRO A 18 -4.17 24.95 -4.65
C PRO A 18 -2.97 24.87 -5.62
N ASP A 19 -2.04 25.82 -5.51
CA ASP A 19 -0.83 25.84 -6.35
C ASP A 19 0.11 24.69 -5.99
N ASP A 20 0.32 24.40 -4.70
CA ASP A 20 1.12 23.26 -4.26
C ASP A 20 0.46 21.93 -4.68
N ARG A 21 -0.87 21.83 -4.65
CA ARG A 21 -1.61 20.66 -5.14
C ARG A 21 -1.37 20.42 -6.63
N MET A 22 -1.27 21.48 -7.43
CA MET A 22 -0.94 21.37 -8.85
C MET A 22 0.50 20.92 -9.05
N GLN A 23 1.45 21.51 -8.31
CA GLN A 23 2.86 21.11 -8.36
C GLN A 23 3.07 19.65 -7.92
N LEU A 24 2.34 19.17 -6.92
CA LEU A 24 2.38 17.76 -6.49
C LEU A 24 1.87 16.81 -7.59
N GLN A 25 0.83 17.20 -8.32
CA GLN A 25 0.33 16.42 -9.47
C GLN A 25 1.35 16.40 -10.61
N ASP A 26 1.93 17.55 -10.95
CA ASP A 26 2.97 17.64 -11.98
C ASP A 26 4.21 16.83 -11.63
N LEU A 27 4.64 16.88 -10.35
CA LEU A 27 5.72 16.06 -9.81
C LEU A 27 5.41 14.57 -9.98
N ALA A 28 4.22 14.12 -9.54
CA ALA A 28 3.81 12.73 -9.67
C ALA A 28 3.80 12.28 -11.13
N ASN A 29 3.20 13.07 -12.02
CA ASN A 29 3.13 12.80 -13.45
C ASN A 29 4.53 12.71 -14.07
N GLY A 30 5.43 13.64 -13.74
CA GLY A 30 6.82 13.62 -14.20
C GLY A 30 7.55 12.34 -13.80
N ILE A 31 7.39 11.89 -12.56
CA ILE A 31 8.00 10.64 -12.06
C ILE A 31 7.39 9.41 -12.76
N ILE A 32 6.07 9.37 -12.91
CA ILE A 32 5.37 8.26 -13.57
C ILE A 32 5.83 8.14 -15.02
N MET A 33 5.84 9.24 -15.77
CA MET A 33 6.21 9.23 -17.20
C MET A 33 7.70 8.90 -17.39
N SER A 34 8.59 9.46 -16.57
CA SER A 34 10.01 9.12 -16.63
C SER A 34 10.25 7.62 -16.36
N ASN A 35 9.47 7.02 -15.46
CA ASN A 35 9.58 5.58 -15.19
C ASN A 35 8.84 4.70 -16.20
N LEU A 36 7.83 5.25 -16.88
CA LEU A 36 7.18 4.58 -18.02
C LEU A 36 8.17 4.41 -19.18
N ASP A 37 9.07 5.39 -19.41
CA ASP A 37 10.15 5.27 -20.39
C ASP A 37 11.14 4.15 -20.04
N ASN A 38 11.44 3.99 -18.75
CA ASN A 38 12.27 2.88 -18.25
C ASN A 38 11.60 1.53 -18.49
N TYR A 39 10.29 1.45 -18.22
CA TYR A 39 9.49 0.28 -18.52
C TYR A 39 9.48 -0.03 -20.02
N ASN A 40 9.26 0.98 -20.87
CA ASN A 40 9.26 0.84 -22.33
C ASN A 40 10.61 0.31 -22.83
N THR A 41 11.72 0.81 -22.28
CA THR A 41 13.09 0.36 -22.60
C THR A 41 13.33 -1.09 -22.17
N TYR A 42 12.91 -1.46 -20.96
CA TYR A 42 12.96 -2.85 -20.47
C TYR A 42 12.18 -3.81 -21.37
N VAL A 43 11.00 -3.39 -21.82
CA VAL A 43 10.12 -4.19 -22.68
C VAL A 43 10.69 -4.35 -24.10
N SER A 44 11.13 -3.26 -24.71
CA SER A 44 11.55 -3.20 -26.12
C SER A 44 12.99 -3.68 -26.30
N SER A 45 13.96 -2.84 -25.91
CA SER A 45 15.40 -3.09 -26.01
C SER A 45 15.84 -4.24 -25.11
N GLY A 46 15.35 -4.27 -23.87
CA GLY A 46 15.69 -5.29 -22.88
C GLY A 46 15.03 -6.65 -23.12
N LYS A 47 14.02 -6.73 -24.01
CA LYS A 47 13.22 -7.95 -24.27
C LYS A 47 12.73 -8.62 -22.97
N ARG A 48 12.39 -7.82 -21.97
CA ARG A 48 11.98 -8.25 -20.62
C ARG A 48 13.02 -9.16 -19.92
N LYS A 49 14.31 -8.93 -20.18
CA LYS A 49 15.42 -9.62 -19.52
C LYS A 49 16.15 -8.66 -18.60
N VAL A 50 16.48 -9.15 -17.40
CA VAL A 50 17.27 -8.41 -16.43
C VAL A 50 18.76 -8.58 -16.75
N ASP A 51 19.50 -7.47 -16.89
CA ASP A 51 20.96 -7.52 -17.09
C ASP A 51 21.66 -7.94 -15.79
N SER A 52 22.15 -9.18 -15.75
CA SER A 52 22.83 -9.76 -14.59
C SER A 52 24.17 -9.10 -14.23
N ARG A 53 24.76 -8.34 -15.16
CA ARG A 53 25.98 -7.55 -14.92
C ARG A 53 25.71 -6.34 -14.04
N ARG A 54 24.48 -5.84 -14.05
CA ARG A 54 24.02 -4.69 -13.27
C ARG A 54 23.21 -5.11 -12.06
N TRP A 55 22.34 -6.10 -12.24
CA TRP A 55 21.38 -6.54 -11.24
C TRP A 55 21.83 -7.84 -10.59
N LYS A 56 21.94 -7.82 -9.26
CA LYS A 56 22.17 -9.02 -8.44
C LYS A 56 20.84 -9.46 -7.85
N GLN A 57 20.40 -10.68 -8.13
CA GLN A 57 19.25 -11.26 -7.45
C GLN A 57 19.51 -11.35 -5.95
N ILE A 58 18.56 -10.89 -5.14
CA ILE A 58 18.68 -10.86 -3.68
C ILE A 58 17.58 -11.65 -2.96
N LYS A 59 16.41 -11.80 -3.59
CA LYS A 59 15.26 -12.48 -3.00
C LYS A 59 14.30 -12.91 -4.11
N ASP A 60 13.64 -14.03 -3.91
CA ASP A 60 12.50 -14.46 -4.71
C ASP A 60 11.37 -14.90 -3.80
N LYS A 61 10.15 -14.81 -4.31
CA LYS A 61 8.95 -15.34 -3.67
C LYS A 61 7.92 -15.61 -4.76
N GLU A 62 7.39 -16.82 -4.77
CA GLU A 62 6.46 -17.30 -5.79
C GLU A 62 7.06 -17.12 -7.20
N LYS A 63 6.48 -16.25 -8.03
CA LYS A 63 6.96 -15.93 -9.38
C LYS A 63 7.50 -14.50 -9.49
N LEU A 64 7.77 -13.83 -8.37
CA LEU A 64 8.47 -12.55 -8.33
C LEU A 64 9.93 -12.72 -7.94
N THR A 65 10.79 -11.96 -8.58
CA THR A 65 12.22 -11.91 -8.29
C THR A 65 12.66 -10.47 -8.05
N VAL A 66 13.34 -10.25 -6.95
CA VAL A 66 13.89 -8.96 -6.54
C VAL A 66 15.40 -8.96 -6.76
N TYR A 67 15.87 -7.87 -7.37
CA TYR A 67 17.26 -7.61 -7.66
C TYR A 67 17.70 -6.31 -7.00
N ALA A 68 18.94 -6.25 -6.52
CA ALA A 68 19.60 -5.02 -6.12
C ALA A 68 20.62 -4.61 -7.18
N GLU A 69 20.75 -3.30 -7.39
CA GLU A 69 21.82 -2.75 -8.23
C GLU A 69 23.19 -3.08 -7.62
N ARG A 70 24.14 -3.48 -8.46
CA ARG A 70 25.52 -3.75 -8.07
C ARG A 70 26.27 -2.43 -7.88
N PRO A 71 27.05 -2.26 -6.78
CA PRO A 71 27.82 -1.03 -6.54
C PRO A 71 28.75 -0.67 -7.71
N GLU A 72 29.34 -1.67 -8.37
CA GLU A 72 30.29 -1.48 -9.46
C GLU A 72 29.63 -0.91 -10.72
N SER A 73 28.31 -1.09 -10.88
CA SER A 73 27.57 -0.59 -12.03
C SER A 73 27.07 0.84 -11.90
N VAL A 74 27.24 1.48 -10.74
CA VAL A 74 26.78 2.86 -10.48
C VAL A 74 27.47 3.86 -11.42
N HIS A 75 28.75 3.64 -11.75
CA HIS A 75 29.54 4.52 -12.62
C HIS A 75 29.42 4.21 -14.12
N THR A 76 28.79 3.09 -14.49
CA THR A 76 28.64 2.64 -15.88
C THR A 76 27.22 2.79 -16.42
N ALA A 77 26.33 3.46 -15.67
CA ALA A 77 24.89 3.48 -15.95
C ALA A 77 24.51 4.18 -17.27
N GLY A 78 25.36 5.02 -17.86
CA GLY A 78 25.04 5.69 -19.13
C GLY A 78 23.70 6.44 -19.05
N ASN A 79 22.75 6.11 -19.94
CA ASN A 79 21.39 6.67 -19.97
C ASN A 79 20.36 5.88 -19.13
N GLU A 80 20.77 4.82 -18.43
CA GLU A 80 19.86 4.00 -17.63
C GLU A 80 19.66 4.58 -16.21
N PRO A 81 18.49 4.38 -15.57
CA PRO A 81 18.17 5.02 -14.28
C PRO A 81 19.08 4.52 -13.18
N SER A 82 19.97 5.35 -12.62
CA SER A 82 20.87 4.95 -11.52
C SER A 82 20.38 5.46 -10.16
N GLY A 83 20.68 4.70 -9.10
CA GLY A 83 20.46 5.17 -7.71
C GLY A 83 21.37 6.33 -7.29
N SER A 84 22.31 6.78 -8.14
CA SER A 84 23.28 7.83 -7.82
C SER A 84 24.08 7.55 -6.53
N GLY A 85 24.40 6.27 -6.29
CA GLY A 85 25.05 5.79 -5.08
C GLY A 85 24.09 5.28 -4.00
N LEU A 86 22.80 5.56 -4.10
CA LEU A 86 21.77 5.02 -3.22
C LEU A 86 21.36 3.59 -3.61
N PRO A 87 20.89 2.77 -2.65
CA PRO A 87 20.32 1.47 -2.95
C PRO A 87 19.13 1.52 -3.91
N MET A 88 19.29 0.96 -5.11
CA MET A 88 18.21 0.73 -6.07
C MET A 88 17.79 -0.74 -6.14
N ILE A 89 16.48 -0.98 -6.27
CA ILE A 89 15.85 -2.30 -6.38
C ILE A 89 15.06 -2.38 -7.69
N LEU A 90 15.10 -3.55 -8.33
CA LEU A 90 14.21 -3.93 -9.42
C LEU A 90 13.45 -5.20 -9.00
N CYS A 91 12.14 -5.20 -9.19
CA CYS A 91 11.29 -6.36 -8.98
C CYS A 91 10.54 -6.66 -10.28
N VAL A 92 10.68 -7.89 -10.77
CA VAL A 92 9.99 -8.35 -11.98
C VAL A 92 9.44 -9.75 -11.76
N GLY A 93 8.39 -10.09 -12.51
CA GLY A 93 7.83 -11.43 -12.48
C GLY A 93 6.35 -11.46 -12.77
N SER A 94 5.71 -12.57 -12.39
CA SER A 94 4.27 -12.77 -12.60
C SER A 94 3.53 -12.87 -11.28
N ILE A 95 2.28 -12.40 -11.29
CA ILE A 95 1.34 -12.49 -10.16
C ILE A 95 0.05 -13.11 -10.69
N GLU A 96 -0.57 -13.99 -9.91
CA GLU A 96 -1.89 -14.52 -10.24
C GLU A 96 -2.98 -13.50 -9.89
N GLY A 97 -3.91 -13.26 -10.81
CA GLY A 97 -5.06 -12.39 -10.57
C GLY A 97 -5.47 -11.52 -11.75
N LYS A 98 -6.42 -10.62 -11.45
CA LYS A 98 -6.92 -9.59 -12.36
C LYS A 98 -6.34 -8.23 -12.03
N LEU A 99 -6.11 -7.41 -13.05
CA LEU A 99 -5.47 -6.10 -12.89
C LEU A 99 -6.36 -5.19 -12.02
N GLU A 100 -7.66 -5.22 -12.24
CA GLU A 100 -8.64 -4.45 -11.47
C GLU A 100 -8.75 -4.92 -10.01
N ASP A 101 -8.57 -6.22 -9.74
CA ASP A 101 -8.47 -6.73 -8.37
C ASP A 101 -7.21 -6.21 -7.69
N LEU A 102 -6.07 -6.22 -8.40
CA LEU A 102 -4.81 -5.68 -7.91
C LEU A 102 -4.94 -4.18 -7.59
N MET A 103 -5.45 -3.39 -8.53
CA MET A 103 -5.61 -1.95 -8.36
C MET A 103 -6.53 -1.63 -7.18
N TYR A 104 -7.63 -2.37 -7.04
CA TYR A 104 -8.52 -2.24 -5.88
C TYR A 104 -7.86 -2.65 -4.56
N GLY A 105 -6.95 -3.63 -4.60
CA GLY A 105 -6.18 -4.04 -3.43
C GLY A 105 -5.07 -3.07 -3.02
N VAL A 106 -4.46 -2.37 -3.99
CA VAL A 106 -3.38 -1.39 -3.78
C VAL A 106 -3.90 -0.09 -3.14
N MET A 107 -5.07 0.37 -3.58
CA MET A 107 -5.66 1.62 -3.13
C MET A 107 -5.90 1.62 -1.62
N SER A 108 -5.54 2.72 -0.96
CA SER A 108 -5.76 2.89 0.48
C SER A 108 -6.17 4.33 0.79
N GLU A 109 -7.41 4.70 0.48
CA GLU A 109 -7.89 6.08 0.57
C GLU A 109 -8.03 6.58 2.00
N ASP A 110 -8.22 5.67 2.96
CA ASP A 110 -8.47 5.98 4.35
C ASP A 110 -7.59 5.14 5.29
N LEU A 111 -7.67 5.44 6.59
CA LEU A 111 -6.90 4.75 7.59
C LEU A 111 -7.28 3.26 7.70
N GLU A 112 -8.52 2.88 7.45
CA GLU A 112 -8.97 1.49 7.54
C GLU A 112 -8.34 0.63 6.44
N THR A 113 -8.45 1.07 5.19
CA THR A 113 -7.86 0.43 4.02
C THR A 113 -6.33 0.43 4.10
N MET A 114 -5.72 1.49 4.66
CA MET A 114 -4.28 1.52 4.93
C MET A 114 -3.88 0.49 6.00
N ARG A 115 -4.69 0.27 7.05
CA ARG A 115 -4.44 -0.78 8.06
C ARG A 115 -4.53 -2.18 7.47
N VAL A 116 -5.50 -2.41 6.59
CA VAL A 116 -5.62 -3.68 5.85
C VAL A 116 -4.37 -3.90 5.01
N LYS A 117 -3.93 -2.89 4.26
CA LYS A 117 -2.70 -2.94 3.45
C LYS A 117 -1.45 -3.19 4.31
N ALA A 118 -1.30 -2.50 5.44
CA ALA A 118 -0.20 -2.69 6.37
C ALA A 118 -0.19 -4.09 6.99
N SER A 119 -1.35 -4.76 7.16
CA SER A 119 -1.38 -6.14 7.66
C SER A 119 -0.70 -7.16 6.74
N TYR A 120 -0.47 -6.78 5.47
CA TYR A 120 0.23 -7.60 4.49
C TYR A 120 1.74 -7.29 4.38
N VAL A 121 2.19 -6.20 4.98
CA VAL A 121 3.59 -5.73 4.99
C VAL A 121 4.11 -5.79 6.43
N ASP A 122 4.94 -6.77 6.74
CA ASP A 122 5.31 -7.10 8.12
C ASP A 122 6.07 -5.99 8.86
N ASP A 123 6.66 -5.06 8.11
CA ASP A 123 7.58 -4.04 8.62
C ASP A 123 6.92 -2.66 8.88
N VAL A 124 5.60 -2.49 8.65
CA VAL A 124 4.92 -1.20 8.90
C VAL A 124 4.42 -1.13 10.34
N SER A 125 4.98 -0.22 11.14
CA SER A 125 4.62 -0.03 12.56
C SER A 125 3.78 1.21 12.86
N GLY A 126 3.69 2.13 11.90
CA GLY A 126 2.86 3.33 11.96
C GLY A 126 2.42 3.77 10.56
N ALA A 127 1.23 4.35 10.46
CA ALA A 127 0.64 4.75 9.18
C ALA A 127 -0.45 5.80 9.40
N ALA A 128 -0.47 6.84 8.56
CA ALA A 128 -1.51 7.87 8.56
C ALA A 128 -1.76 8.41 7.13
N VAL A 129 -3.02 8.74 6.85
CA VAL A 129 -3.41 9.55 5.69
C VAL A 129 -3.37 11.02 6.13
N LEU A 130 -2.66 11.86 5.38
CA LEU A 130 -2.45 13.27 5.75
C LEU A 130 -3.34 14.22 4.94
N ASP A 131 -3.37 14.08 3.61
CA ASP A 131 -4.18 14.94 2.74
C ASP A 131 -4.48 14.28 1.38
N PRO A 132 -5.75 14.14 0.97
CA PRO A 132 -6.09 13.70 -0.39
C PRO A 132 -5.96 14.86 -1.39
N ILE A 133 -5.09 14.69 -2.40
CA ILE A 133 -4.90 15.65 -3.49
C ILE A 133 -5.86 15.38 -4.65
N VAL A 134 -5.98 14.10 -5.05
CA VAL A 134 -6.89 13.62 -6.08
C VAL A 134 -7.70 12.46 -5.49
N ILE A 135 -9.02 12.57 -5.57
CA ILE A 135 -9.99 11.59 -5.06
C ILE A 135 -10.54 10.80 -6.26
N PRO A 136 -10.76 9.48 -6.14
CA PRO A 136 -11.32 8.70 -7.24
C PRO A 136 -12.73 9.18 -7.64
N THR A 137 -13.06 9.02 -8.91
CA THR A 137 -14.39 9.32 -9.48
C THR A 137 -15.05 8.05 -10.00
N LEU A 138 -16.31 8.15 -10.48
CA LEU A 138 -16.97 7.00 -11.11
C LEU A 138 -16.32 6.63 -12.45
N GLU A 139 -15.82 7.64 -13.16
CA GLU A 139 -15.13 7.52 -14.45
C GLU A 139 -13.72 6.95 -14.26
N ASP A 140 -13.00 7.43 -13.25
CA ASP A 140 -11.62 7.06 -12.93
C ASP A 140 -11.52 6.49 -11.50
N PRO A 141 -12.09 5.30 -11.23
CA PRO A 141 -12.25 4.76 -9.87
C PRO A 141 -10.94 4.29 -9.24
N PHE A 142 -9.84 4.27 -10.00
CA PHE A 142 -8.53 3.87 -9.52
C PHE A 142 -7.53 5.03 -9.48
N GLN A 143 -7.94 6.23 -9.88
CA GLN A 143 -7.09 7.41 -9.90
C GLN A 143 -7.06 8.06 -8.53
N THR A 144 -5.90 8.03 -7.88
CA THR A 144 -5.70 8.70 -6.59
C THR A 144 -4.36 9.41 -6.54
N LEU A 145 -4.30 10.45 -5.71
CA LEU A 145 -3.05 11.08 -5.31
C LEU A 145 -3.21 11.58 -3.87
N ILE A 146 -2.45 11.02 -2.93
CA ILE A 146 -2.67 11.23 -1.50
C ILE A 146 -1.33 11.42 -0.79
N VAL A 147 -1.22 12.45 0.06
CA VAL A 147 -0.09 12.64 0.97
C VAL A 147 -0.29 11.76 2.20
N LYS A 148 0.72 10.98 2.55
CA LYS A 148 0.69 9.99 3.63
C LYS A 148 1.95 10.00 4.46
N TRP A 149 1.85 9.36 5.61
CA TRP A 149 2.96 9.04 6.48
C TRP A 149 3.00 7.54 6.79
N MET A 150 4.20 6.98 6.86
CA MET A 150 4.41 5.63 7.38
C MET A 150 5.70 5.55 8.19
N GLU A 151 5.72 4.65 9.16
CA GLU A 151 6.91 4.23 9.89
C GLU A 151 7.22 2.78 9.55
N LEU A 152 8.48 2.52 9.24
CA LEU A 152 9.01 1.19 9.02
C LEU A 152 9.87 0.75 10.21
N ASP A 153 9.57 -0.43 10.73
CA ASP A 153 10.40 -1.12 11.70
C ASP A 153 11.67 -1.63 11.02
N ILE A 154 12.81 -1.21 11.55
CA ILE A 154 14.12 -1.65 11.06
C ILE A 154 14.66 -2.73 12.01
N PRO A 155 15.32 -3.78 11.49
CA PRO A 155 16.05 -4.72 12.32
C PRO A 155 16.92 -4.00 13.37
N PHE A 156 16.88 -4.49 14.61
CA PHE A 156 17.58 -3.93 15.76
C PHE A 156 17.09 -2.55 16.27
N ALA A 157 15.99 -2.01 15.76
CA ALA A 157 15.43 -0.76 16.30
C ALA A 157 15.10 -0.84 17.80
N SER A 158 14.72 -2.02 18.30
CA SER A 158 14.48 -2.29 19.72
C SER A 158 15.73 -2.24 20.61
N THR A 159 16.93 -2.18 20.02
CA THR A 159 18.20 -2.17 20.76
C THR A 159 18.70 -0.75 21.10
N ASN A 160 17.98 0.30 20.71
CA ASN A 160 18.39 1.72 20.78
C ASN A 160 19.67 2.08 20.01
N LEU A 161 20.34 1.12 19.36
CA LEU A 161 21.50 1.36 18.50
C LEU A 161 21.12 1.86 17.11
N VAL A 162 19.90 1.53 16.66
CA VAL A 162 19.36 1.89 15.35
C VAL A 162 18.01 2.57 15.57
N LYS A 163 17.78 3.69 14.89
CA LYS A 163 16.47 4.38 14.92
C LYS A 163 15.55 3.85 13.81
N ASN A 164 14.25 3.82 14.05
CA ASN A 164 13.27 3.55 13.00
C ASN A 164 13.28 4.64 11.93
N ARG A 165 12.78 4.31 10.74
CA ARG A 165 12.62 5.27 9.63
C ARG A 165 11.16 5.61 9.46
N ASP A 166 10.90 6.89 9.32
CA ASP A 166 9.60 7.40 8.91
C ASP A 166 9.70 8.07 7.54
N TYR A 167 8.57 8.10 6.84
CA TYR A 167 8.47 8.64 5.50
C TYR A 167 7.19 9.45 5.40
N VAL A 168 7.32 10.68 4.92
CA VAL A 168 6.21 11.46 4.38
C VAL A 168 6.29 11.35 2.88
N TYR A 169 5.22 10.91 2.23
CA TYR A 169 5.24 10.55 0.82
C TYR A 169 3.92 10.81 0.13
N LEU A 170 4.01 11.04 -1.17
CA LEU A 170 2.91 11.06 -2.11
C LEU A 170 2.67 9.63 -2.59
N GLU A 171 1.46 9.13 -2.41
CA GLU A 171 0.99 7.89 -2.98
C GLU A 171 0.06 8.16 -4.15
N GLY A 172 0.39 7.63 -5.32
CA GLY A 172 -0.44 7.76 -6.53
C GLY A 172 -0.83 6.40 -7.10
N THR A 173 -2.06 6.27 -7.56
CA THR A 173 -2.55 5.09 -8.31
C THR A 173 -3.30 5.53 -9.55
N GLY A 174 -3.36 4.66 -10.55
CA GLY A 174 -4.12 4.92 -11.77
C GLY A 174 -3.71 3.99 -12.89
N PHE A 175 -4.02 4.40 -14.13
CA PHE A 175 -3.60 3.70 -15.33
C PHE A 175 -2.80 4.62 -16.26
N VAL A 176 -1.86 4.02 -16.97
CA VAL A 176 -1.16 4.64 -18.10
C VAL A 176 -1.12 3.68 -19.27
N THR A 177 -0.87 4.20 -20.47
CA THR A 177 -0.69 3.39 -21.68
C THR A 177 0.78 3.39 -22.08
N SER A 178 1.37 2.21 -22.23
CA SER A 178 2.75 2.06 -22.68
C SER A 178 2.92 2.47 -24.15
N GLN A 179 4.17 2.66 -24.59
CA GLN A 179 4.45 2.94 -26.00
C GLN A 179 3.99 1.80 -26.94
N ALA A 180 3.91 0.57 -26.42
CA ALA A 180 3.40 -0.59 -27.13
C ALA A 180 1.85 -0.70 -27.12
N GLY A 181 1.15 0.28 -26.54
CA GLY A 181 -0.31 0.28 -26.41
C GLY A 181 -0.84 -0.59 -25.27
N GLU A 182 0.02 -1.09 -24.38
CA GLU A 182 -0.41 -1.89 -23.23
C GLU A 182 -0.99 -0.99 -22.14
N ARG A 183 -2.17 -1.33 -21.62
CA ARG A 183 -2.74 -0.67 -20.43
C ARG A 183 -2.03 -1.19 -19.18
N LEU A 184 -1.40 -0.28 -18.45
CA LEU A 184 -0.66 -0.55 -17.22
C LEU A 184 -1.38 0.07 -16.03
N GLY A 185 -1.64 -0.70 -14.98
CA GLY A 185 -1.92 -0.13 -13.66
C GLY A 185 -0.62 0.33 -13.02
N TYR A 186 -0.60 1.48 -12.35
CA TYR A 186 0.58 2.00 -11.66
C TYR A 186 0.36 2.23 -10.17
N HIS A 187 1.45 2.17 -9.41
CA HIS A 187 1.49 2.53 -7.99
C HIS A 187 2.78 3.28 -7.68
N LEU A 188 2.65 4.57 -7.38
CA LEU A 188 3.74 5.50 -7.06
C LEU A 188 3.80 5.70 -5.54
N LEU A 189 4.99 5.63 -4.95
CA LEU A 189 5.30 6.21 -3.65
C LEU A 189 6.52 7.13 -3.83
N HIS A 190 6.39 8.41 -3.52
CA HIS A 190 7.51 9.35 -3.62
C HIS A 190 7.58 10.28 -2.40
N SER A 191 8.72 10.32 -1.72
CA SER A 191 8.91 11.18 -0.56
C SER A 191 8.75 12.65 -0.89
N VAL A 192 8.02 13.36 -0.03
CA VAL A 192 7.77 14.80 -0.13
C VAL A 192 7.91 15.43 1.26
N ASN A 193 8.25 16.70 1.31
CA ASN A 193 8.48 17.42 2.56
C ASN A 193 7.56 18.64 2.65
N PHE A 194 7.05 18.89 3.86
CA PHE A 194 6.19 20.02 4.14
C PHE A 194 6.64 20.69 5.44
N PRO A 195 6.50 22.01 5.59
CA PRO A 195 6.77 22.70 6.85
C PRO A 195 5.99 22.11 8.05
N GLN A 196 4.79 21.59 7.81
CA GLN A 196 3.92 20.98 8.82
C GLN A 196 4.42 19.60 9.30
N THR A 197 5.25 18.92 8.50
CA THR A 197 5.71 17.54 8.78
C THR A 197 7.09 17.49 9.41
N HIS A 198 7.19 18.12 10.59
CA HIS A 198 8.39 18.17 11.41
C HIS A 198 9.01 16.78 11.68
N GLU A 199 10.30 16.74 11.99
CA GLU A 199 10.97 15.49 12.34
C GLU A 199 10.43 14.95 13.68
N LEU A 200 10.07 13.67 13.69
CA LEU A 200 9.56 13.02 14.89
C LEU A 200 10.72 12.52 15.76
N PRO A 201 10.61 12.60 17.10
CA PRO A 201 11.66 12.12 18.00
C PRO A 201 11.85 10.60 17.86
N ASN A 202 13.10 10.15 18.10
CA ASN A 202 13.54 8.74 18.05
C ASN A 202 13.41 8.05 16.68
N ARG A 203 13.25 8.82 15.61
CA ARG A 203 13.17 8.34 14.23
C ARG A 203 14.10 9.14 13.34
N ILE A 204 14.37 8.64 12.14
CA ILE A 204 15.12 9.35 11.10
C ILE A 204 14.20 9.41 9.87
N ARG A 205 13.97 10.63 9.35
CA ARG A 205 13.22 10.84 8.12
C ARG A 205 14.01 10.31 6.94
N GLY A 206 13.50 9.25 6.31
CA GLY A 206 14.07 8.69 5.09
C GLY A 206 13.42 9.29 3.84
N ASN A 207 14.09 9.14 2.69
CA ASN A 207 13.51 9.42 1.39
C ASN A 207 13.36 8.14 0.57
N VAL A 208 12.27 8.03 -0.18
CA VAL A 208 12.00 6.89 -1.05
C VAL A 208 11.32 7.35 -2.32
N SER A 209 11.63 6.69 -3.44
CA SER A 209 10.87 6.82 -4.67
C SER A 209 10.70 5.43 -5.27
N ILE A 210 9.47 4.92 -5.30
CA ILE A 210 9.09 3.60 -5.81
C ILE A 210 7.99 3.77 -6.85
N ILE A 211 8.07 3.00 -7.91
CA ILE A 211 7.00 2.86 -8.89
C ILE A 211 6.83 1.38 -9.23
N GLY A 212 5.58 0.93 -9.24
CA GLY A 212 5.18 -0.36 -9.78
C GLY A 212 4.29 -0.19 -11.00
N PHE A 213 4.49 -1.02 -12.02
CA PHE A 213 3.63 -1.17 -13.18
C PHE A 213 3.17 -2.62 -13.30
N TRP A 214 1.88 -2.82 -13.57
CA TRP A 214 1.29 -4.13 -13.83
C TRP A 214 0.51 -4.15 -15.14
N ARG A 215 0.70 -5.18 -15.95
CA ARG A 215 -0.10 -5.45 -17.15
C ARG A 215 -0.86 -6.76 -17.03
N GLN A 216 -2.04 -6.85 -17.65
CA GLN A 216 -2.78 -8.10 -17.77
C GLN A 216 -2.19 -8.97 -18.89
N ALA A 217 -1.29 -9.88 -18.54
CA ALA A 217 -0.57 -10.74 -19.49
C ALA A 217 -1.40 -11.95 -19.97
N GLY A 218 -2.42 -12.34 -19.21
CA GLY A 218 -3.35 -13.42 -19.57
C GLY A 218 -4.63 -13.37 -18.74
N PRO A 219 -5.55 -14.34 -18.88
CA PRO A 219 -6.85 -14.30 -18.22
C PRO A 219 -6.79 -14.20 -16.69
N ASN A 220 -5.79 -14.77 -16.03
CA ASN A 220 -5.61 -14.68 -14.57
C ASN A 220 -4.13 -14.46 -14.21
N THR A 221 -3.43 -13.72 -15.05
CA THR A 221 -1.98 -13.53 -14.90
C THR A 221 -1.62 -12.09 -15.19
N LEU A 222 -0.92 -11.50 -14.23
CA LEU A 222 -0.34 -10.17 -14.29
C LEU A 222 1.18 -10.31 -14.46
N GLU A 223 1.78 -9.38 -15.18
CA GLU A 223 3.22 -9.18 -15.16
C GLU A 223 3.55 -7.87 -14.47
N MET A 224 4.56 -7.91 -13.60
CA MET A 224 5.02 -6.79 -12.80
C MET A 224 6.39 -6.32 -13.30
N TYR A 225 6.54 -5.00 -13.36
CA TYR A 225 7.82 -4.32 -13.37
C TYR A 225 7.75 -3.23 -12.32
N ALA A 226 8.65 -3.25 -11.34
CA ALA A 226 8.70 -2.22 -10.32
C ALA A 226 10.14 -1.88 -9.99
N THR A 227 10.41 -0.61 -9.76
CA THR A 227 11.74 -0.14 -9.38
C THR A 227 11.63 0.89 -8.27
N GLY A 228 12.69 1.05 -7.50
CA GLY A 228 12.73 2.11 -6.51
C GLY A 228 14.10 2.37 -5.94
N ILE A 229 14.28 3.61 -5.48
CA ILE A 229 15.47 4.11 -4.81
C ILE A 229 15.09 4.45 -3.38
N PHE A 230 15.97 4.10 -2.44
CA PHE A 230 15.76 4.37 -1.02
C PHE A 230 16.98 5.07 -0.48
N ASP A 231 16.77 6.26 0.07
CA ASP A 231 17.71 6.93 0.93
C ASP A 231 17.27 6.72 2.38
N PRO A 232 17.91 5.82 3.13
CA PRO A 232 17.55 5.59 4.52
C PRO A 232 17.86 6.77 5.44
N CYS A 233 18.67 7.73 4.98
CA CYS A 233 19.26 8.83 5.74
C CYS A 233 20.07 8.37 6.98
N GLY A 234 21.11 9.13 7.32
CA GLY A 234 22.07 8.80 8.38
C GLY A 234 22.99 7.62 8.05
N ASP A 235 23.70 7.10 9.05
CA ASP A 235 24.79 6.13 8.86
C ASP A 235 24.31 4.67 8.66
N MET A 236 23.12 4.46 8.08
CA MET A 236 22.60 3.10 7.91
C MET A 236 23.28 2.36 6.76
N ILE A 237 23.88 1.22 7.10
CA ILE A 237 24.52 0.35 6.11
C ILE A 237 23.48 -0.31 5.19
N ARG A 238 23.81 -0.37 3.90
CA ARG A 238 22.98 -0.97 2.83
C ARG A 238 22.45 -2.37 3.17
N MET A 239 23.23 -3.15 3.92
CA MET A 239 22.90 -4.52 4.33
C MET A 239 21.63 -4.62 5.19
N LEU A 240 21.29 -3.58 5.96
CA LEU A 240 20.09 -3.55 6.79
C LEU A 240 18.84 -3.13 6.01
N VAL A 241 19.00 -2.30 4.98
CA VAL A 241 17.89 -1.67 4.24
C VAL A 241 17.34 -2.58 3.15
N VAL A 242 18.26 -3.19 2.38
CA VAL A 242 17.93 -3.97 1.18
C VAL A 242 16.96 -5.13 1.46
N PRO A 243 17.07 -5.90 2.55
CA PRO A 243 16.11 -6.96 2.86
C PRO A 243 14.69 -6.44 3.10
N GLY A 244 14.54 -5.33 3.84
CA GLY A 244 13.24 -4.70 4.10
C GLY A 244 12.61 -4.15 2.82
N MET A 245 13.41 -3.49 1.98
CA MET A 245 12.99 -3.06 0.64
C MET A 245 12.49 -4.25 -0.18
N ALA A 246 13.25 -5.35 -0.23
CA ALA A 246 12.84 -6.54 -0.97
C ALA A 246 11.53 -7.13 -0.45
N SER A 247 11.32 -7.17 0.87
CA SER A 247 10.04 -7.58 1.46
C SER A 247 8.88 -6.67 1.04
N ALA A 248 9.08 -5.36 0.98
CA ALA A 248 8.06 -4.41 0.54
C ALA A 248 7.61 -4.68 -0.91
N PHE A 249 8.54 -4.89 -1.85
CA PHE A 249 8.20 -5.24 -3.24
C PHE A 249 7.50 -6.59 -3.34
N LEU A 250 7.94 -7.58 -2.57
CA LEU A 250 7.31 -8.91 -2.57
C LEU A 250 5.94 -8.93 -1.90
N SER A 251 5.56 -7.91 -1.14
CA SER A 251 4.21 -7.79 -0.58
C SER A 251 3.16 -7.60 -1.68
N SER A 252 3.55 -7.11 -2.86
CA SER A 252 2.66 -6.84 -3.97
C SER A 252 1.92 -8.07 -4.50
N VAL A 253 2.45 -9.29 -4.29
CA VAL A 253 1.74 -10.54 -4.63
C VAL A 253 0.40 -10.67 -3.92
N LYS A 254 0.23 -9.99 -2.78
CA LYS A 254 -0.98 -10.06 -1.94
C LYS A 254 -2.08 -9.10 -2.40
N TYR A 255 -1.79 -8.14 -3.28
CA TYR A 255 -2.75 -7.10 -3.67
C TYR A 255 -3.98 -7.64 -4.41
N PRO A 256 -3.90 -8.56 -5.40
CA PRO A 256 -5.10 -9.11 -6.03
C PRO A 256 -6.05 -9.76 -5.03
N TYR A 257 -5.50 -10.56 -4.12
CA TYR A 257 -6.27 -11.20 -3.06
C TYR A 257 -6.91 -10.17 -2.11
N CYS A 258 -6.17 -9.12 -1.72
CA CYS A 258 -6.72 -8.02 -0.93
C CYS A 258 -7.92 -7.36 -1.63
N GLY A 259 -7.83 -7.09 -2.93
CA GLY A 259 -8.93 -6.56 -3.71
C GLY A 259 -10.16 -7.47 -3.72
N GLN A 260 -9.95 -8.79 -3.90
CA GLN A 260 -11.03 -9.78 -3.85
C GLN A 260 -11.72 -9.82 -2.49
N MET A 261 -10.94 -9.81 -1.40
CA MET A 261 -11.48 -9.79 -0.04
C MET A 261 -12.27 -8.52 0.26
N ARG A 262 -11.79 -7.35 -0.21
CA ARG A 262 -12.54 -6.09 -0.10
C ARG A 262 -13.88 -6.15 -0.83
N LYS A 263 -13.90 -6.69 -2.06
CA LYS A 263 -15.15 -6.88 -2.83
C LYS A 263 -16.11 -7.81 -2.11
N LEU A 264 -15.61 -8.92 -1.56
CA LEU A 264 -16.40 -9.87 -0.81
C LEU A 264 -17.00 -9.26 0.46
N SER A 265 -16.21 -8.50 1.23
CA SER A 265 -16.69 -7.78 2.42
C SER A 265 -17.84 -6.83 2.05
N PHE A 266 -17.66 -6.02 1.01
CA PHE A 266 -18.69 -5.10 0.55
C PHE A 266 -19.99 -5.81 0.14
N MET A 267 -19.89 -6.92 -0.61
CA MET A 267 -21.07 -7.70 -1.00
C MET A 267 -21.80 -8.30 0.21
N LEU A 268 -21.06 -8.76 1.23
CA LEU A 268 -21.64 -9.29 2.46
C LEU A 268 -22.36 -8.21 3.27
N ASP A 269 -21.74 -7.04 3.42
CA ASP A 269 -22.32 -5.91 4.15
C ASP A 269 -23.60 -5.43 3.48
N LYS A 270 -23.57 -5.31 2.13
CA LYS A 270 -24.76 -4.97 1.33
C LYS A 270 -25.86 -6.00 1.53
N ALA A 271 -25.56 -7.28 1.40
CA ALA A 271 -26.56 -8.33 1.57
C ALA A 271 -27.14 -8.39 3.00
N TYR A 272 -26.33 -8.08 4.01
CA TYR A 272 -26.78 -8.00 5.39
C TYR A 272 -27.69 -6.79 5.62
N ALA A 273 -27.37 -5.63 5.05
CA ALA A 273 -28.22 -4.44 5.07
C ALA A 273 -29.55 -4.70 4.35
N ASP A 274 -29.51 -5.29 3.15
CA ASP A 274 -30.70 -5.68 2.39
C ASP A 274 -31.58 -6.68 3.18
N SER A 275 -30.95 -7.65 3.83
CA SER A 275 -31.62 -8.63 4.71
C SER A 275 -32.27 -7.98 5.93
N LYS A 276 -31.72 -6.90 6.47
CA LYS A 276 -32.34 -6.15 7.58
C LYS A 276 -33.52 -5.32 7.07
N ALA A 277 -33.38 -4.71 5.89
CA ALA A 277 -34.41 -3.87 5.28
C ALA A 277 -35.65 -4.67 4.83
N HIS A 278 -35.47 -5.89 4.35
CA HIS A 278 -36.57 -6.72 3.79
C HIS A 278 -37.18 -7.72 4.78
N GLY A 279 -36.76 -7.69 6.06
CA GLY A 279 -37.08 -8.74 7.03
C GLY A 279 -36.31 -10.03 6.73
N ALA A 280 -35.79 -10.68 7.78
CA ALA A 280 -34.78 -11.74 7.66
C ALA A 280 -35.13 -12.82 6.61
N PRO A 281 -34.36 -12.98 5.52
CA PRO A 281 -34.39 -14.21 4.76
C PRO A 281 -33.80 -15.31 5.66
N ASN A 282 -34.45 -16.46 5.68
CA ASN A 282 -33.99 -17.65 6.40
C ASN A 282 -32.50 -17.90 6.07
N LYS A 283 -31.58 -17.71 7.04
CA LYS A 283 -30.10 -17.78 6.86
C LYS A 283 -29.63 -18.99 6.05
N LYS A 284 -30.38 -20.10 6.10
CA LYS A 284 -30.15 -21.34 5.34
C LYS A 284 -30.36 -21.23 3.82
N LYS A 285 -31.08 -20.22 3.34
CA LYS A 285 -31.38 -20.00 1.91
C LYS A 285 -30.32 -19.11 1.25
N PHE A 286 -29.82 -18.12 1.99
CA PHE A 286 -28.78 -17.19 1.53
C PHE A 286 -27.42 -17.87 1.33
N LEU A 287 -26.94 -18.65 2.31
CA LEU A 287 -25.68 -19.39 2.21
C LEU A 287 -25.70 -20.44 1.08
N ARG A 288 -26.87 -21.04 0.79
CA ARG A 288 -27.05 -21.98 -0.33
C ARG A 288 -27.00 -21.30 -1.70
N HIS A 289 -27.32 -20.02 -1.78
CA HIS A 289 -27.31 -19.27 -3.03
C HIS A 289 -25.89 -18.78 -3.39
N LEU A 290 -25.10 -18.40 -2.39
CA LEU A 290 -23.71 -17.94 -2.59
C LEU A 290 -22.70 -19.08 -2.82
N PHE A 291 -22.88 -20.24 -2.18
CA PHE A 291 -21.87 -21.32 -2.16
C PHE A 291 -22.33 -22.65 -2.79
N GLY A 292 -23.55 -22.71 -3.35
CA GLY A 292 -24.13 -23.95 -3.85
C GLY A 292 -24.24 -25.04 -2.77
N SER A 293 -24.20 -26.32 -3.17
CA SER A 293 -24.37 -27.49 -2.30
C SER A 293 -23.10 -27.88 -1.52
N ASP A 294 -21.97 -27.18 -1.71
CA ASP A 294 -20.67 -27.59 -1.18
C ASP A 294 -20.51 -27.19 0.30
N ARG A 295 -20.77 -28.18 1.17
CA ARG A 295 -20.66 -28.04 2.62
C ARG A 295 -19.22 -27.80 3.09
N SER A 296 -18.21 -28.19 2.30
CA SER A 296 -16.80 -28.04 2.66
C SER A 296 -16.31 -26.60 2.46
N ALA A 297 -16.77 -25.93 1.40
CA ALA A 297 -16.52 -24.52 1.14
C ALA A 297 -17.24 -23.63 2.16
N THR A 298 -18.50 -23.98 2.48
CA THR A 298 -19.31 -23.29 3.50
C THR A 298 -18.67 -23.39 4.89
N GLY A 299 -18.15 -24.57 5.26
CA GLY A 299 -17.49 -24.78 6.56
C GLY A 299 -16.19 -23.99 6.71
N ARG A 300 -15.34 -23.99 5.67
CA ARG A 300 -14.10 -23.20 5.65
C ARG A 300 -14.37 -21.69 5.69
N PHE A 301 -15.36 -21.22 4.93
CA PHE A 301 -15.79 -19.83 4.92
C PHE A 301 -16.33 -19.36 6.28
N LEU A 302 -17.15 -20.17 6.95
CA LEU A 302 -17.67 -19.84 8.28
C LEU A 302 -16.56 -19.84 9.35
N GLN A 303 -15.57 -20.72 9.22
CA GLN A 303 -14.43 -20.79 10.13
C GLN A 303 -13.48 -19.59 9.94
N GLU A 304 -13.26 -19.13 8.71
CA GLU A 304 -12.48 -17.93 8.40
C GLU A 304 -13.24 -16.64 8.74
N GLN A 305 -14.56 -16.59 8.54
CA GLN A 305 -15.43 -15.51 9.04
C GLN A 305 -15.41 -15.43 10.57
N GLN A 306 -15.43 -16.57 11.26
CA GLN A 306 -15.31 -16.62 12.72
C GLN A 306 -13.92 -16.12 13.16
N HIS A 307 -12.85 -16.50 12.45
CA HIS A 307 -11.50 -15.98 12.70
C HIS A 307 -11.40 -14.46 12.45
N LEU A 308 -11.95 -13.95 11.34
CA LEU A 308 -12.04 -12.52 11.05
C LEU A 308 -12.89 -11.78 12.08
N GLN A 309 -14.03 -12.34 12.48
CA GLN A 309 -14.86 -11.77 13.55
C GLN A 309 -14.14 -11.82 14.89
N ASP A 310 -13.41 -12.87 15.25
CA ASP A 310 -12.69 -12.95 16.51
C ASP A 310 -11.46 -12.01 16.53
N VAL A 311 -10.89 -11.69 15.37
CA VAL A 311 -9.84 -10.66 15.19
C VAL A 311 -10.42 -9.24 15.24
N LEU A 312 -11.64 -9.02 14.73
CA LEU A 312 -12.26 -7.69 14.59
C LEU A 312 -13.21 -7.32 15.76
N ARG A 313 -13.81 -8.31 16.44
CA ARG A 313 -14.79 -8.13 17.54
C ARG A 313 -14.21 -7.38 18.76
N PRO A 314 -12.94 -7.57 19.17
CA PRO A 314 -12.34 -6.75 20.23
C PRO A 314 -12.14 -5.27 19.84
N ARG A 315 -12.13 -4.95 18.54
CA ARG A 315 -11.95 -3.57 18.03
C ARG A 315 -13.27 -2.81 17.90
N LEU A 316 -14.36 -3.50 17.57
CA LEU A 316 -15.70 -2.91 17.51
C LEU A 316 -16.27 -2.60 18.90
N SER A 317 -16.00 -3.43 19.92
CA SER A 317 -16.42 -3.14 21.30
C SER A 317 -15.71 -1.93 21.91
N CYS A 318 -14.47 -1.67 21.49
CA CYS A 318 -13.70 -0.49 21.92
C CYS A 318 -14.28 0.81 21.33
N LEU A 319 -14.79 0.76 20.09
CA LEU A 319 -15.44 1.89 19.41
C LEU A 319 -16.86 2.17 19.93
N GLN A 320 -17.63 1.13 20.29
CA GLN A 320 -18.94 1.31 20.93
C GLN A 320 -18.83 1.94 22.33
N ASN A 321 -17.85 1.53 23.13
CA ASN A 321 -17.65 2.10 24.47
C ASN A 321 -17.16 3.56 24.43
N HIS A 322 -16.39 3.97 23.42
CA HIS A 322 -15.98 5.37 23.26
C HIS A 322 -17.13 6.26 22.80
N ALA A 323 -17.97 5.78 21.86
CA ALA A 323 -19.16 6.51 21.42
C ALA A 323 -20.19 6.71 22.54
N GLU A 324 -20.35 5.74 23.46
CA GLU A 324 -21.25 5.88 24.62
C GLU A 324 -20.72 6.84 25.70
N THR A 325 -19.39 7.06 25.76
CA THR A 325 -18.77 7.96 26.73
C THR A 325 -18.80 9.42 26.24
N GLU A 326 -18.66 9.67 24.93
CA GLU A 326 -18.81 11.02 24.34
C GLU A 326 -20.27 11.51 24.29
N LEU A 327 -21.25 10.61 24.22
CA LEU A 327 -22.68 10.95 24.30
C LEU A 327 -23.16 11.32 25.72
N ARG A 328 -22.33 11.11 26.75
CA ARG A 328 -22.58 11.58 28.12
C ARG A 328 -21.63 12.74 28.46
N GLY A 329 -21.88 13.90 27.85
CA GLY A 329 -21.29 15.16 28.30
C GLY A 329 -21.64 15.50 29.76
N PRO A 330 -20.87 16.40 30.42
CA PRO A 330 -21.01 16.68 31.84
C PRO A 330 -22.38 17.30 32.13
N GLY A 331 -23.14 16.68 33.03
CA GLY A 331 -24.44 17.17 33.46
C GLY A 331 -24.35 18.57 34.04
N PHE A 332 -25.20 19.45 33.53
CA PHE A 332 -25.56 20.72 34.16
C PHE A 332 -25.99 20.48 35.61
N ALA A 333 -25.27 21.09 36.55
CA ALA A 333 -25.76 21.27 37.92
C ALA A 333 -26.77 22.42 37.91
N SER A 334 -28.05 22.09 38.06
CA SER A 334 -29.11 23.04 38.33
C SER A 334 -28.95 23.61 39.74
N VAL A 335 -28.83 24.93 39.82
CA VAL A 335 -29.02 25.73 41.04
C VAL A 335 -30.52 25.89 41.25
N GLU A 336 -31.05 25.48 42.40
CA GLU A 336 -32.25 26.09 42.98
C GLU A 336 -32.08 26.20 44.52
N THR A 337 -32.06 27.48 44.94
CA THR A 337 -32.41 28.13 46.21
C THR A 337 -32.47 27.35 47.52
#